data_AF-A0A6G3U493-F1
#
_entry.id   AF-A0A6G3U493-F1
#
_cell.length_a   1.000
_cell.length_b   1.000
_cell.length_c   1.000
_cell.angle_alpha   90.00
_cell.angle_beta   90.00
_cell.angle_gamma   90.00
#
_symmetry.space_group_name_H-M   'P 1'
#
loop_
_entity.id
_entity.type
_entity.pdbx_description
1 polymer ?
#
loop_
_entity_poly.entity_id
_entity_poly.type
_entity_poly.pdbx_seq_one_letter_code
_entity_poly.pdbx_strand_id
1 'polypeptide(L)' 'VGEGGGQRVYTEVSGGDPGYDETAKMLAEGALCLALDDLPPSSGQVTTAVAMGDALIERLDAAGIRFRVAATR' A
#
# COMPACT_ATOMS: atom_id res chain seq x y z
N VAL A 1 11.12 -4.50 2.31
CA VAL A 1 11.96 -5.37 1.44
C VAL A 1 11.05 -6.43 0.85
N GLY A 2 11.10 -6.64 -0.46
CA GLY A 2 10.38 -7.71 -1.17
C GLY A 2 11.35 -8.65 -1.88
N GLU A 3 10.98 -9.92 -2.04
CA GLU A 3 11.83 -10.96 -2.64
C GLU A 3 11.01 -11.84 -3.60
N GLY A 4 11.55 -12.15 -4.78
CA GLY A 4 10.88 -12.99 -5.77
C GLY A 4 11.72 -13.16 -7.05
N GLY A 5 11.64 -14.32 -7.70
CA GLY A 5 12.35 -14.57 -8.97
C GLY A 5 13.88 -14.47 -8.89
N GLY A 6 14.47 -14.65 -7.70
CA GLY A 6 15.90 -14.45 -7.45
C GLY A 6 16.31 -12.98 -7.28
N GLN A 7 15.35 -12.05 -7.26
CA GLN A 7 15.59 -10.62 -7.04
C GLN A 7 15.10 -10.17 -5.66
N ARG A 8 15.78 -9.19 -5.09
CA ARG A 8 15.42 -8.52 -3.84
C ARG A 8 15.25 -7.02 -4.07
N VAL A 9 14.10 -6.48 -3.67
CA VAL A 9 13.74 -5.07 -3.84
C VAL A 9 13.61 -4.39 -2.49
N TYR A 10 14.20 -3.22 -2.37
CA TYR A 10 14.08 -2.35 -1.20
C TYR A 10 13.15 -1.20 -1.57
N THR A 11 11.97 -1.15 -0.97
CA THR A 11 11.02 -0.05 -1.16
C THR A 11 11.15 0.94 -0.01
N GLU A 12 11.29 2.22 -0.34
CA GLU A 12 11.10 3.31 0.60
C GLU A 12 9.65 3.78 0.51
N VAL A 13 9.06 4.04 1.67
CA VAL A 13 7.75 4.66 1.82
C VAL A 13 7.97 5.99 2.54
N SER A 14 7.43 7.07 1.99
CA SER A 14 7.62 8.42 2.52
C SER A 14 6.30 9.18 2.55
N GLY A 15 6.14 10.06 3.53
CA GLY A 15 4.95 10.89 3.73
C GLY A 15 5.25 12.03 4.71
N GLY A 16 4.22 12.53 5.39
CA GLY A 16 4.30 13.48 6.49
C GLY A 16 4.66 12.82 7.83
N ASP A 17 3.92 13.16 8.89
CA ASP A 17 4.18 12.63 10.24
C ASP A 17 3.94 11.10 10.28
N PRO A 18 4.99 10.29 10.53
CA PRO A 18 4.87 8.84 10.49
C PRO A 18 4.06 8.27 11.66
N GLY A 19 3.70 9.12 12.63
CA GLY A 19 2.87 8.75 13.76
C GLY A 19 1.40 8.67 13.36
N TYR A 20 0.60 9.63 13.82
CA TYR A 20 -0.84 9.53 13.69
C TYR A 20 -1.31 9.87 12.28
N ASP A 21 -0.75 10.90 11.65
CA ASP A 21 -1.30 11.43 10.40
C ASP A 21 -1.19 10.42 9.26
N GLU A 22 -0.01 9.86 8.99
CA GLU A 22 0.12 8.86 7.94
C GLU A 22 -0.61 7.56 8.26
N THR A 23 -0.64 7.13 9.53
CA THR A 23 -1.40 5.94 9.93
C THR A 23 -2.91 6.14 9.73
N ALA A 24 -3.44 7.30 10.09
CA ALA A 24 -4.84 7.64 9.92
C ALA A 24 -5.23 7.69 8.44
N LYS A 25 -4.36 8.26 7.59
CA LYS A 25 -4.55 8.23 6.13
C LYS A 25 -4.55 6.81 5.57
N MET A 26 -3.61 5.95 5.99
CA MET A 26 -3.57 4.55 5.56
C MET A 26 -4.87 3.81 5.90
N LEU A 27 -5.41 4.04 7.10
CA LEU A 27 -6.68 3.45 7.52
C LEU A 27 -7.86 4.00 6.72
N ALA A 28 -7.94 5.32 6.54
CA ALA A 28 -9.02 5.98 5.81
C ALA A 28 -9.04 5.56 4.33
N GLU A 29 -7.90 5.60 3.64
CA GLU A 29 -7.80 5.19 2.24
C GLU A 29 -8.02 3.69 2.07
N GLY A 30 -7.63 2.85 3.05
CA GLY A 30 -7.97 1.43 3.06
C GLY A 30 -9.48 1.19 3.13
N ALA A 31 -10.19 1.94 3.97
CA ALA A 31 -11.65 1.86 4.08
C ALA A 31 -12.34 2.34 2.79
N LEU A 32 -11.87 3.45 2.20
CA LEU A 32 -12.39 3.95 0.93
C LEU A 32 -12.13 2.98 -0.22
N CYS A 33 -10.96 2.34 -0.26
CA CYS A 33 -10.61 1.34 -1.26
C CYS A 33 -11.59 0.17 -1.25
N LEU A 34 -11.83 -0.41 -0.07
CA LEU A 34 -12.80 -1.49 0.11
C LEU A 34 -14.23 -1.12 -0.27
N ALA A 35 -14.61 0.15 -0.07
CA ALA A 35 -15.98 0.59 -0.27
C ALA A 35 -16.27 1.00 -1.72
N LEU A 36 -15.27 1.50 -2.45
CA LEU A 36 -15.50 2.27 -3.68
C LEU A 36 -14.78 1.71 -4.92
N ASP A 37 -13.77 0.86 -4.75
CA ASP A 37 -12.94 0.41 -5.86
C ASP A 37 -13.34 -0.99 -6.37
N ASP A 38 -12.98 -1.31 -7.62
CA ASP A 38 -13.11 -2.66 -8.17
C ASP A 38 -11.93 -3.52 -7.69
N LEU A 39 -12.23 -4.53 -6.88
CA LEU A 39 -11.24 -5.32 -6.15
C LEU A 39 -11.34 -6.80 -6.49
N PRO A 40 -10.21 -7.54 -6.46
CA PRO A 40 -10.23 -8.98 -6.69
C PRO A 40 -11.11 -9.69 -5.66
N PRO A 41 -11.85 -10.74 -6.05
CA PRO A 41 -12.65 -11.51 -5.10
C PRO A 41 -11.72 -12.15 -4.07
N SER A 42 -11.89 -11.74 -2.82
CA SER A 42 -11.12 -12.24 -1.67
C SER A 42 -12.03 -12.39 -0.46
N SER A 43 -11.66 -13.24 0.49
CA SER A 43 -12.43 -13.49 1.70
C SER A 43 -11.54 -13.96 2.86
N GLY A 44 -12.06 -13.87 4.08
CA GLY A 44 -11.32 -14.20 5.30
C GLY A 44 -10.46 -13.04 5.79
N GLN A 45 -9.39 -13.36 6.52
CA GLN A 45 -8.43 -12.38 7.02
C GLN A 45 -7.23 -12.35 6.09
N VAL A 46 -7.21 -11.36 5.21
CA VAL A 46 -6.17 -11.18 4.20
C VAL A 46 -5.42 -9.87 4.42
N THR A 47 -4.22 -9.77 3.86
CA THR A 47 -3.45 -8.52 3.90
C THR A 47 -4.02 -7.52 2.90
N THR A 48 -3.72 -6.23 3.10
CA THR A 48 -4.08 -5.17 2.16
C THR A 48 -3.51 -5.42 0.76
N ALA A 49 -2.32 -6.00 0.66
CA ALA A 49 -1.72 -6.36 -0.63
C ALA A 49 -2.55 -7.39 -1.41
N VAL A 50 -3.21 -8.34 -0.72
CA VAL A 50 -4.06 -9.37 -1.34
C VAL A 50 -5.46 -8.84 -1.65
N ALA A 51 -6.05 -8.07 -0.72
CA ALA A 51 -7.42 -7.55 -0.88
C ALA A 51 -7.51 -6.35 -1.83
N MET A 52 -6.51 -5.47 -1.81
CA MET A 52 -6.60 -4.13 -2.39
C MET A 52 -5.49 -3.84 -3.41
N GLY A 53 -4.29 -4.37 -3.18
CA GLY A 53 -3.17 -4.31 -4.13
C GLY A 53 -2.92 -2.91 -4.71
N ASP A 54 -2.88 -2.82 -6.03
CA ASP A 54 -2.59 -1.59 -6.76
C ASP A 54 -3.60 -0.47 -6.49
N ALA A 55 -4.89 -0.80 -6.29
CA ALA A 55 -5.92 0.20 -6.01
C ALA A 55 -5.62 0.99 -4.71
N LEU A 56 -5.14 0.29 -3.67
CA LEU A 56 -4.72 0.97 -2.44
C LEU A 56 -3.43 1.77 -2.65
N ILE A 57 -2.48 1.27 -3.44
CA ILE A 57 -1.23 1.99 -3.73
C ILE A 57 -1.54 3.32 -4.41
N GLU A 58 -2.42 3.33 -5.41
CA GLU A 58 -2.82 4.55 -6.13
C GLU A 58 -3.49 5.57 -5.20
N ARG A 59 -4.38 5.12 -4.31
CA ARG A 59 -5.01 5.99 -3.30
C ARG A 59 -4.00 6.60 -2.34
N LEU A 60 -3.10 5.79 -1.82
CA LEU A 60 -2.08 6.25 -0.87
C LEU A 60 -1.13 7.25 -1.53
N ASP A 61 -0.72 7.01 -2.78
CA ASP A 61 0.10 7.96 -3.54
C ASP A 61 -0.64 9.29 -3.76
N ALA A 62 -1.92 9.24 -4.16
CA ALA A 62 -2.76 10.42 -4.30
C ALA A 62 -2.97 11.18 -2.97
N ALA A 63 -2.98 10.47 -1.83
CA ALA A 63 -3.05 11.04 -0.49
C ALA A 63 -1.69 11.54 0.05
N GLY A 64 -0.61 11.41 -0.74
CA GLY A 64 0.72 11.92 -0.43
C GLY A 64 1.68 10.92 0.21
N ILE A 65 1.28 9.65 0.36
CA ILE A 65 2.18 8.55 0.77
C ILE A 65 2.82 7.95 -0.47
N ARG A 66 4.08 8.30 -0.70
CA ARG A 66 4.82 7.88 -1.88
C ARG A 66 5.58 6.59 -1.65
N PHE A 67 5.60 5.75 -2.69
CA PHE A 67 6.37 4.51 -2.75
C PHE A 67 7.45 4.64 -3.82
N ARG A 68 8.70 4.29 -3.50
CA ARG A 68 9.77 4.20 -4.51
C ARG A 68 10.66 2.99 -4.29
N VAL A 69 11.20 2.45 -5.38
CA VAL A 69 12.30 1.48 -5.30
C VAL A 69 13.57 2.23 -4.93
N ALA A 70 14.11 1.93 -3.75
CA ALA A 70 15.35 2.50 -3.24
C ALA A 70 16.59 1.72 -3.69
N ALA A 71 16.48 0.41 -3.87
CA ALA A 71 17.53 -0.45 -4.42
C ALA A 71 16.96 -1.77 -4.93
N THR A 72 17.66 -2.39 -5.88
CA THR A 72 17.41 -3.75 -6.34
C THR A 72 18.72 -4.55 -6.23
N ARG A 73 18.64 -5.80 -5.81
CA ARG A 73 19.75 -6.74 -5.70
C ARG A 73 19.39 -8.09 -6.29
#